data_AF-A0A496ASP7-F1
#
_entry.id   AF-A0A496ASP7-F1
#
_cell.length_a   1.000
_cell.length_b   1.000
_cell.length_c   1.000
_cell.angle_alpha   90.00
_cell.angle_beta   90.00
_cell.angle_gamma   90.00
#
_symmetry.space_group_name_H-M   'P 1'
#
loop_
_entity.id
_entity.type
_entity.pdbx_description
1 polymer ?
#
loop_
_entity_poly.entity_id
_entity_poly.type
_entity_poly.pdbx_seq_one_letter_code
_entity_poly.pdbx_strand_id
1 'polypeptide(L)'
;MIQFPCNLHNLHQFKRGDERFVADLDAGVVVPINEVVCDVLNACGSLEMDAILEILTDKYNRSEVFEAFNFLSKLSEIGFLISLDPSKIEPPQRSERPRIFLTGGVLESKKTTSFLLSAANHHLLTTLASHADLYLPVSDTGDDRQSIEDSLRTEGVHPIFFRSDRSFSPAKFIPKDCDGILALVPLTVGEQIFLKFNRYPVILRLSNETLISHESRNTALERCAALRDFDAFACDASWTQPFFSDLVPDLSVFHHIPYGIDTSVFKPMDKTKCKHQLSQALGNDAILQKPLVGVVPGLHPHEMSRFLRKLRLVNPDFNWLVIHSTQVGNDLSDGDVNFFNIASLQDKEASPFIFNALDALVFPAILGSSPLILLEVVACGIPTVVWGYSEPEEIAGACRFIKGSSSLFDPVDLSVESISEELRFLLENPNEQKDLVQAGLKAISTYTWEGTIQRILCLFRDLQNRKVHQPKSAKHRLLFKKHYNPVCGEIESEAFVQSKVPVPVDMEQAIAMTLLEEHTPMEVKTVLHSISKEPERVEKILENLL
;
A
#
# COMPACT_ATOMS: atom_id res chain seq x y z
N MET A 1 -30.94 -20.48 -6.81
CA MET A 1 -32.06 -19.91 -7.59
C MET A 1 -32.45 -18.60 -6.94
N ILE A 2 -32.48 -17.50 -7.68
CA ILE A 2 -32.81 -16.16 -7.13
C ILE A 2 -34.21 -16.18 -6.51
N GLN A 3 -34.34 -15.59 -5.32
CA GLN A 3 -35.63 -15.25 -4.74
C GLN A 3 -36.04 -13.85 -5.20
N PHE A 4 -37.27 -13.72 -5.69
CA PHE A 4 -37.90 -12.45 -6.02
C PHE A 4 -38.90 -12.09 -4.92
N PRO A 5 -39.19 -10.79 -4.68
CA PRO A 5 -38.48 -9.64 -5.23
C PRO A 5 -37.03 -9.58 -4.75
N CYS A 6 -36.13 -9.06 -5.57
CA CYS A 6 -34.71 -8.95 -5.27
C CYS A 6 -34.24 -7.50 -5.30
N ASN A 7 -33.26 -7.16 -4.47
CA ASN A 7 -32.67 -5.83 -4.49
C ASN A 7 -31.76 -5.70 -5.71
N LEU A 8 -32.05 -4.77 -6.60
CA LEU A 8 -31.20 -4.50 -7.76
C LEU A 8 -30.06 -3.55 -7.39
N HIS A 9 -28.93 -3.71 -8.09
CA HIS A 9 -27.91 -2.67 -8.16
C HIS A 9 -28.45 -1.41 -8.87
N ASN A 10 -27.65 -0.36 -8.92
CA ASN A 10 -27.91 0.80 -9.77
C ASN A 10 -27.69 0.43 -11.24
N LEU A 11 -28.79 0.09 -11.93
CA LEU A 11 -28.76 -0.39 -13.31
C LEU A 11 -29.15 0.69 -14.31
N HIS A 12 -28.39 0.78 -15.40
CA HIS A 12 -28.74 1.60 -16.56
C HIS A 12 -28.85 0.74 -17.82
N GLN A 13 -30.07 0.60 -18.34
CA GLN A 13 -30.33 -0.15 -19.58
C GLN A 13 -30.22 0.76 -20.81
N PHE A 14 -29.53 0.30 -21.85
CA PHE A 14 -29.36 1.07 -23.09
C PHE A 14 -29.23 0.16 -24.32
N LYS A 15 -29.35 0.75 -25.53
CA LYS A 15 -29.22 0.06 -26.82
C LYS A 15 -28.01 0.59 -27.59
N ARG A 16 -27.31 -0.29 -28.31
CA ARG A 16 -26.27 0.08 -29.28
C ARG A 16 -26.42 -0.78 -30.53
N GLY A 17 -26.91 -0.17 -31.61
CA GLY A 17 -27.37 -0.94 -32.77
C GLY A 17 -28.60 -1.78 -32.40
N ASP A 18 -28.61 -3.04 -32.80
CA ASP A 18 -29.70 -3.98 -32.51
C ASP A 18 -29.52 -4.72 -31.16
N GLU A 19 -28.40 -4.52 -30.47
CA GLU A 19 -28.07 -5.18 -29.20
C GLU A 19 -28.49 -4.32 -28.00
N ARG A 20 -29.01 -4.98 -26.94
CA ARG A 20 -29.37 -4.38 -25.66
C ARG A 20 -28.31 -4.68 -24.60
N PHE A 21 -28.07 -3.72 -23.73
CA PHE A 21 -27.11 -3.81 -22.65
C PHE A 21 -27.71 -3.31 -21.35
N VAL A 22 -27.20 -3.81 -20.23
CA VAL A 22 -27.37 -3.21 -18.92
C VAL A 22 -26.00 -2.89 -18.35
N ALA A 23 -25.77 -1.62 -18.02
CA ALA A 23 -24.65 -1.20 -17.19
C ALA A 23 -25.04 -1.37 -15.72
N ASP A 24 -24.29 -2.21 -15.02
CA ASP A 24 -24.30 -2.27 -13.57
C ASP A 24 -23.32 -1.22 -13.06
N LEU A 25 -23.85 -0.09 -12.57
CA LEU A 25 -23.03 1.03 -12.13
C LEU A 25 -22.36 0.76 -10.78
N ASP A 26 -22.95 -0.13 -9.97
CA ASP A 26 -22.38 -0.53 -8.68
C ASP A 26 -21.23 -1.54 -8.87
N ALA A 27 -21.32 -2.43 -9.86
CA ALA A 27 -20.27 -3.39 -10.18
C ALA A 27 -19.27 -2.92 -11.27
N GLY A 28 -19.56 -1.80 -11.94
CA GLY A 28 -18.71 -1.23 -12.99
C GLY A 28 -18.59 -2.10 -14.24
N VAL A 29 -19.64 -2.87 -14.57
CA VAL A 29 -19.66 -3.78 -15.73
C VAL A 29 -20.81 -3.48 -16.67
N VAL A 30 -20.64 -3.81 -17.95
CA VAL A 30 -21.70 -3.76 -18.96
C VAL A 30 -21.98 -5.18 -19.42
N VAL A 31 -23.22 -5.61 -19.29
CA VAL A 31 -23.67 -6.96 -19.62
C VAL A 31 -24.61 -6.89 -20.83
N PRO A 32 -24.33 -7.62 -21.93
CA PRO A 32 -25.27 -7.77 -23.02
C PRO A 32 -26.47 -8.60 -22.54
N ILE A 33 -27.68 -8.13 -22.83
CA ILE A 33 -28.93 -8.78 -22.41
C ILE A 33 -29.92 -8.85 -23.56
N ASN A 34 -30.81 -9.83 -23.51
CA ASN A 34 -31.93 -9.92 -24.45
C ASN A 34 -33.17 -9.20 -23.89
N GLU A 35 -34.24 -9.14 -24.71
CA GLU A 35 -35.46 -8.42 -24.32
C GLU A 35 -36.17 -9.05 -23.11
N VAL A 36 -36.14 -10.38 -23.00
CA VAL A 36 -36.75 -11.10 -21.88
C VAL A 36 -36.08 -10.72 -20.56
N VAL A 37 -34.75 -10.65 -20.53
CA VAL A 37 -33.98 -10.25 -19.34
C VAL A 37 -34.23 -8.79 -18.98
N CYS A 38 -34.35 -7.89 -19.96
CA CYS A 38 -34.76 -6.49 -19.72
C CYS A 38 -36.10 -6.43 -18.97
N ASP A 39 -37.11 -7.13 -19.47
CA ASP A 39 -38.46 -7.07 -18.92
C ASP A 39 -38.54 -7.72 -17.54
N VAL A 40 -37.78 -8.81 -17.30
CA VAL A 40 -37.61 -9.39 -15.96
C VAL A 40 -36.94 -8.40 -15.00
N LEU A 41 -35.87 -7.71 -15.41
CA LEU A 41 -35.17 -6.73 -14.57
C LEU A 41 -36.06 -5.56 -14.16
N ASN A 42 -37.01 -5.15 -15.01
CA ASN A 42 -37.95 -4.08 -14.69
C ASN A 42 -39.00 -4.50 -13.65
N ALA A 43 -39.26 -5.80 -13.52
CA ALA A 43 -40.29 -6.35 -12.65
C ALA A 43 -39.72 -6.91 -11.32
N CYS A 44 -38.52 -7.48 -11.37
CA CYS A 44 -37.97 -8.30 -10.28
C CYS A 44 -37.65 -7.54 -8.99
N GLY A 45 -37.53 -6.21 -9.03
CA GLY A 45 -37.35 -5.39 -7.84
C GLY A 45 -38.60 -5.24 -6.98
N SER A 46 -39.78 -5.62 -7.50
CA SER A 46 -41.07 -5.31 -6.87
C SER A 46 -42.10 -6.45 -6.88
N LEU A 47 -41.88 -7.49 -7.69
CA LEU A 47 -42.83 -8.58 -7.87
C LEU A 47 -42.23 -9.94 -7.48
N GLU A 48 -43.11 -10.84 -7.02
CA GLU A 48 -42.79 -12.24 -6.74
C GLU A 48 -42.62 -13.07 -8.02
N MET A 49 -41.89 -14.19 -7.94
CA MET A 49 -41.56 -15.01 -9.12
C MET A 49 -42.78 -15.44 -9.93
N ASP A 50 -43.85 -15.89 -9.25
CA ASP A 50 -45.08 -16.35 -9.91
C ASP A 50 -45.81 -15.21 -10.62
N ALA A 51 -45.80 -14.00 -10.04
CA ALA A 51 -46.41 -12.82 -10.65
C ALA A 51 -45.62 -12.34 -11.88
N ILE A 52 -44.28 -12.41 -11.84
CA ILE A 52 -43.44 -12.12 -13.00
C ILE A 52 -43.70 -13.13 -14.12
N LEU A 53 -43.84 -14.41 -13.76
CA LEU A 53 -44.17 -15.45 -14.73
C LEU A 53 -45.51 -15.17 -15.40
N GLU A 54 -46.56 -14.91 -14.62
CA GLU A 54 -47.90 -14.61 -15.16
C GLU A 54 -47.89 -13.44 -16.14
N ILE A 55 -47.27 -12.31 -15.77
CA ILE A 55 -47.22 -11.09 -16.62
C ILE A 55 -46.43 -11.33 -17.90
N LEU A 56 -45.29 -12.03 -17.81
CA LEU A 56 -44.40 -12.19 -18.95
C LEU A 56 -44.79 -13.36 -19.86
N THR A 57 -45.59 -14.32 -19.38
CA THR A 57 -46.08 -15.43 -20.23
C THR A 57 -47.09 -15.01 -21.30
N ASP A 58 -47.67 -13.81 -21.20
CA ASP A 58 -48.49 -13.22 -22.27
C ASP A 58 -47.65 -12.76 -23.47
N LYS A 59 -46.35 -12.46 -23.24
CA LYS A 59 -45.42 -11.92 -24.24
C LYS A 59 -44.36 -12.92 -24.68
N TYR A 60 -43.96 -13.83 -23.79
CA TYR A 60 -42.86 -14.79 -23.99
C TYR A 60 -43.29 -16.19 -23.59
N ASN A 61 -42.61 -17.21 -24.13
CA ASN A 61 -42.88 -18.56 -23.66
C ASN A 61 -42.28 -18.76 -22.25
N ARG A 62 -42.88 -19.67 -21.47
CA ARG A 62 -42.46 -19.91 -20.08
C ARG A 62 -40.99 -20.36 -19.96
N SER A 63 -40.46 -21.05 -20.98
CA SER A 63 -39.07 -21.51 -21.00
C SER A 63 -38.09 -20.34 -21.11
N GLU A 64 -38.37 -19.35 -21.95
CA GLU A 64 -37.57 -18.14 -22.15
C GLU A 64 -37.48 -17.31 -20.86
N VAL A 65 -38.60 -17.17 -20.13
CA VAL A 65 -38.62 -16.47 -18.85
C VAL A 65 -37.81 -17.21 -17.80
N PHE A 66 -37.88 -18.54 -17.75
CA PHE A 66 -37.03 -19.35 -16.87
C PHE A 66 -35.54 -19.28 -17.25
N GLU A 67 -35.21 -19.25 -18.53
CA GLU A 67 -33.84 -19.03 -18.98
C GLU A 67 -33.32 -17.67 -18.54
N ALA A 68 -34.15 -16.62 -18.60
CA ALA A 68 -33.82 -15.30 -18.07
C ALA A 68 -33.57 -15.33 -16.55
N PHE A 69 -34.39 -16.05 -15.77
CA PHE A 69 -34.15 -16.25 -14.34
C PHE A 69 -32.83 -16.98 -14.05
N ASN A 70 -32.53 -18.03 -14.80
CA ASN A 70 -31.28 -18.77 -14.66
C ASN A 70 -30.07 -17.92 -15.03
N PHE A 71 -30.18 -17.12 -16.09
CA PHE A 71 -29.16 -16.17 -16.50
C PHE A 71 -28.91 -15.12 -15.42
N LEU A 72 -29.97 -14.49 -14.88
CA LEU A 72 -29.86 -13.57 -13.76
C LEU A 72 -29.29 -14.25 -12.52
N SER A 73 -29.62 -15.52 -12.25
CA SER A 73 -29.09 -16.27 -11.10
C SER A 73 -27.58 -16.42 -11.20
N LYS A 74 -27.07 -16.75 -12.39
CA LYS A 74 -25.63 -16.81 -12.64
C LYS A 74 -24.96 -15.45 -12.47
N LEU A 75 -25.60 -14.36 -12.91
CA LEU A 75 -25.08 -13.00 -12.74
C LEU A 75 -25.08 -12.55 -11.27
N SER A 76 -26.14 -12.86 -10.52
CA SER A 76 -26.21 -12.58 -9.09
C SER A 76 -25.16 -13.37 -8.30
N GLU A 77 -24.91 -14.63 -8.67
CA GLU A 77 -23.88 -15.45 -8.03
C GLU A 77 -22.46 -14.88 -8.19
N ILE A 78 -22.21 -14.12 -9.25
CA ILE A 78 -20.95 -13.40 -9.50
C ILE A 78 -21.02 -11.92 -9.09
N GLY A 79 -22.06 -11.54 -8.34
CA GLY A 79 -22.21 -10.21 -7.76
C GLY A 79 -22.62 -9.12 -8.76
N PHE A 80 -23.25 -9.48 -9.88
CA PHE A 80 -23.75 -8.54 -10.88
C PHE A 80 -25.27 -8.45 -10.84
N LEU A 81 -25.75 -7.27 -11.18
CA LEU A 81 -27.13 -6.82 -11.34
C LEU A 81 -27.99 -6.81 -10.08
N ILE A 82 -27.72 -7.69 -9.12
CA ILE A 82 -28.59 -7.97 -7.99
C ILE A 82 -27.76 -7.94 -6.69
N SER A 83 -28.16 -7.06 -5.77
CA SER A 83 -27.63 -7.00 -4.42
C SER A 83 -28.16 -8.16 -3.59
N LEU A 84 -27.24 -8.96 -3.03
CA LEU A 84 -27.57 -9.99 -2.06
C LEU A 84 -28.01 -9.31 -0.75
N ASP A 85 -29.20 -9.66 -0.26
CA ASP A 85 -29.74 -9.17 1.01
C ASP A 85 -28.89 -9.70 2.18
N PRO A 86 -28.17 -8.82 2.91
CA PRO A 86 -27.28 -9.24 3.99
C PRO A 86 -28.00 -9.87 5.18
N SER A 87 -29.33 -9.67 5.30
CA SER A 87 -30.14 -10.23 6.39
C SER A 87 -30.50 -11.72 6.23
N LYS A 88 -30.30 -12.28 5.02
CA LYS A 88 -30.54 -13.70 4.69
C LYS A 88 -29.25 -14.52 4.58
N ILE A 89 -28.10 -13.91 4.84
CA ILE A 89 -26.82 -14.62 4.92
C ILE A 89 -26.77 -15.21 6.33
N GLU A 90 -27.14 -16.49 6.47
CA GLU A 90 -26.62 -17.25 7.61
C GLU A 90 -25.10 -17.07 7.60
N PRO A 91 -24.47 -16.63 8.71
CA PRO A 91 -23.03 -16.52 8.74
C PRO A 91 -22.50 -17.88 8.28
N PRO A 92 -21.66 -17.94 7.24
CA PRO A 92 -21.06 -19.21 6.84
C PRO A 92 -20.45 -19.81 8.11
N GLN A 93 -20.61 -21.12 8.32
CA GLN A 93 -19.82 -21.82 9.33
C GLN A 93 -18.37 -21.49 9.03
N ARG A 94 -17.84 -20.49 9.76
CA ARG A 94 -16.59 -19.84 9.43
C ARG A 94 -15.53 -20.91 9.54
N SER A 95 -14.72 -21.07 8.49
CA SER A 95 -13.38 -21.61 8.70
C SER A 95 -12.77 -20.85 9.88
N GLU A 96 -12.18 -21.55 10.85
CA GLU A 96 -11.49 -20.88 11.97
C GLU A 96 -10.36 -19.95 11.46
N ARG A 97 -9.87 -20.19 10.23
CA ARG A 97 -8.80 -19.42 9.58
C ARG A 97 -9.35 -18.27 8.73
N PRO A 98 -8.83 -17.04 8.89
CA PRO A 98 -9.19 -15.91 8.04
C PRO A 98 -8.88 -16.17 6.57
N ARG A 99 -9.73 -15.70 5.65
CA ARG A 99 -9.53 -15.82 4.19
C ARG A 99 -9.12 -14.48 3.61
N ILE A 100 -7.90 -14.36 3.10
CA ILE A 100 -7.36 -13.10 2.59
C ILE A 100 -7.12 -13.19 1.09
N PHE A 101 -7.64 -12.20 0.35
CA PHE A 101 -7.37 -12.06 -1.07
C PHE A 101 -6.18 -11.14 -1.29
N LEU A 102 -5.15 -11.64 -1.95
CA LEU A 102 -3.94 -10.90 -2.33
C LEU A 102 -4.16 -10.22 -3.68
N THR A 103 -3.63 -9.01 -3.84
CA THR A 103 -3.65 -8.34 -5.15
C THR A 103 -2.61 -8.96 -6.11
N GLY A 104 -2.95 -9.02 -7.40
CA GLY A 104 -2.09 -9.61 -8.43
C GLY A 104 -0.87 -8.75 -8.77
N GLY A 105 -0.90 -7.46 -8.40
CA GLY A 105 0.19 -6.52 -8.60
C GLY A 105 1.56 -7.03 -8.13
N VAL A 106 1.63 -7.90 -7.12
CA VAL A 106 2.90 -8.48 -6.64
C VAL A 106 3.63 -9.32 -7.70
N LEU A 107 2.89 -9.92 -8.65
CA LEU A 107 3.46 -10.67 -9.77
C LEU A 107 3.91 -9.73 -10.89
N GLU A 108 3.17 -8.66 -11.12
CA GLU A 108 3.47 -7.66 -12.16
C GLU A 108 4.66 -6.77 -11.77
N SER A 109 4.78 -6.43 -10.48
CA SER A 109 5.83 -5.55 -9.95
C SER A 109 7.15 -6.25 -9.68
N LYS A 110 7.29 -7.55 -9.98
CA LYS A 110 8.53 -8.33 -9.71
C LYS A 110 9.79 -7.68 -10.29
N LYS A 111 9.67 -6.97 -11.43
CA LYS A 111 10.81 -6.32 -12.09
C LYS A 111 11.19 -4.97 -11.48
N THR A 112 10.28 -4.33 -10.76
CA THR A 112 10.46 -2.98 -10.20
C THR A 112 10.62 -2.97 -8.68
N THR A 113 10.23 -4.05 -8.02
CA THR A 113 10.35 -4.23 -6.57
C THR A 113 11.81 -4.54 -6.20
N SER A 114 12.35 -3.89 -5.17
CA SER A 114 13.72 -4.16 -4.70
C SER A 114 13.86 -5.62 -4.21
N PHE A 115 15.08 -6.14 -4.21
CA PHE A 115 15.33 -7.48 -3.67
C PHE A 115 14.94 -7.57 -2.19
N LEU A 116 15.31 -6.56 -1.38
CA LEU A 116 14.98 -6.50 0.05
C LEU A 116 13.47 -6.56 0.28
N LEU A 117 12.70 -5.73 -0.43
CA LEU A 117 11.25 -5.71 -0.32
C LEU A 117 10.62 -7.02 -0.78
N SER A 118 11.14 -7.60 -1.85
CA SER A 118 10.67 -8.89 -2.37
C SER A 118 10.89 -10.02 -1.37
N ALA A 119 12.07 -10.08 -0.75
CA ALA A 119 12.39 -11.06 0.29
C ALA A 119 11.50 -10.87 1.53
N ALA A 120 11.30 -9.62 1.97
CA ALA A 120 10.43 -9.33 3.11
C ALA A 120 8.96 -9.68 2.83
N ASN A 121 8.46 -9.38 1.64
CA ASN A 121 7.10 -9.75 1.23
C ASN A 121 6.93 -11.28 1.12
N HIS A 122 7.95 -12.00 0.66
CA HIS A 122 7.91 -13.47 0.64
C HIS A 122 7.87 -14.08 2.05
N HIS A 123 8.68 -13.58 2.99
CA HIS A 123 8.61 -14.01 4.39
C HIS A 123 7.26 -13.66 5.05
N LEU A 124 6.73 -12.46 4.77
CA LEU A 124 5.41 -12.07 5.23
C LEU A 124 4.33 -13.02 4.71
N LEU A 125 4.35 -13.33 3.41
CA LEU A 125 3.38 -14.22 2.76
C LEU A 125 3.41 -15.63 3.34
N THR A 126 4.60 -16.23 3.43
CA THR A 126 4.77 -17.60 3.95
C THR A 126 4.37 -17.69 5.43
N THR A 127 4.67 -16.66 6.23
CA THR A 127 4.23 -16.59 7.63
C THR A 127 2.72 -16.37 7.73
N LEU A 128 2.14 -15.53 6.88
CA LEU A 128 0.70 -15.29 6.85
C LEU A 128 -0.07 -16.54 6.41
N ALA A 129 0.45 -17.30 5.45
CA ALA A 129 -0.13 -18.55 4.96
C ALA A 129 -0.21 -19.64 6.03
N SER A 130 0.60 -19.57 7.11
CA SER A 130 0.45 -20.48 8.25
C SER A 130 -0.71 -20.10 9.18
N HIS A 131 -1.26 -18.88 9.08
CA HIS A 131 -2.33 -18.34 9.93
C HIS A 131 -3.64 -18.02 9.20
N ALA A 132 -3.61 -17.88 7.88
CA ALA A 132 -4.74 -17.52 7.04
C ALA A 132 -4.77 -18.36 5.75
N ASP A 133 -5.91 -18.43 5.09
CA ASP A 133 -6.06 -19.01 3.77
C ASP A 133 -5.88 -17.89 2.73
N LEU A 134 -4.82 -17.97 1.93
CA LEU A 134 -4.43 -16.91 1.00
C LEU A 134 -4.86 -17.22 -0.43
N TYR A 135 -5.44 -16.25 -1.11
CA TYR A 135 -5.90 -16.39 -2.50
C TYR A 135 -5.20 -15.36 -3.39
N LEU A 136 -4.52 -15.79 -4.45
CA LEU A 136 -3.78 -14.89 -5.35
C LEU A 136 -4.26 -15.07 -6.80
N PRO A 137 -4.73 -14.01 -7.48
CA PRO A 137 -5.07 -14.10 -8.89
C PRO A 137 -3.81 -14.24 -9.75
N VAL A 138 -3.80 -15.22 -10.67
CA VAL A 138 -2.68 -15.51 -11.56
C VAL A 138 -3.16 -15.58 -13.01
N SER A 139 -2.50 -14.86 -13.92
CA SER A 139 -2.81 -14.96 -15.35
C SER A 139 -2.38 -16.33 -15.87
N ASP A 140 -3.29 -17.04 -16.53
CA ASP A 140 -3.07 -18.34 -17.15
C ASP A 140 -2.44 -18.15 -18.54
N THR A 141 -1.12 -18.24 -18.63
CA THR A 141 -0.34 -18.17 -19.88
C THR A 141 -0.12 -19.55 -20.53
N GLY A 142 -0.69 -20.62 -19.98
CA GLY A 142 -0.63 -21.97 -20.55
C GLY A 142 0.68 -22.74 -20.28
N ASP A 143 1.84 -22.14 -20.57
CA ASP A 143 3.12 -22.87 -20.60
C ASP A 143 3.70 -23.19 -19.21
N ASP A 144 3.35 -22.44 -18.16
CA ASP A 144 3.95 -22.55 -16.81
C ASP A 144 2.93 -22.83 -15.68
N ARG A 145 1.67 -23.13 -16.01
CA ARG A 145 0.57 -23.18 -15.03
C ARG A 145 0.83 -24.13 -13.86
N GLN A 146 1.20 -25.38 -14.16
CA GLN A 146 1.40 -26.41 -13.14
C GLN A 146 2.57 -26.05 -12.21
N SER A 147 3.68 -25.55 -12.77
CA SER A 147 4.86 -25.13 -12.01
C SER A 147 4.54 -23.99 -11.04
N ILE A 148 3.81 -22.96 -11.52
CA ILE A 148 3.38 -21.83 -10.69
C ILE A 148 2.39 -22.30 -9.60
N GLU A 149 1.46 -23.19 -9.95
CA GLU A 149 0.49 -23.74 -9.01
C GLU A 149 1.18 -24.52 -7.88
N ASP A 150 2.09 -25.42 -8.23
CA ASP A 150 2.82 -26.24 -7.26
C ASP A 150 3.70 -25.36 -6.34
N SER A 151 4.36 -24.34 -6.90
CA SER A 151 5.16 -23.38 -6.12
C SER A 151 4.31 -22.61 -5.10
N LEU A 152 3.20 -21.99 -5.55
CA LEU A 152 2.35 -21.19 -4.67
C LEU A 152 1.66 -22.05 -3.60
N ARG A 153 1.21 -23.26 -3.96
CA ARG A 153 0.62 -24.18 -2.98
C ARG A 153 1.61 -24.67 -1.94
N THR A 154 2.88 -24.86 -2.32
CA THR A 154 3.96 -25.18 -1.38
C THR A 154 4.18 -24.05 -0.37
N GLU A 155 3.99 -22.80 -0.80
CA GLU A 155 4.02 -21.61 0.06
C GLU A 155 2.71 -21.37 0.84
N GLY A 156 1.72 -22.26 0.71
CA GLY A 156 0.41 -22.13 1.36
C GLY A 156 -0.52 -21.08 0.72
N VAL A 157 -0.26 -20.68 -0.52
CA VAL A 157 -1.06 -19.73 -1.29
C VAL A 157 -1.92 -20.48 -2.32
N HIS A 158 -3.21 -20.16 -2.39
CA HIS A 158 -4.15 -20.72 -3.36
C HIS A 158 -4.21 -19.83 -4.62
N PRO A 159 -3.63 -20.26 -5.75
CA PRO A 159 -3.74 -19.50 -6.99
C PRO A 159 -5.16 -19.57 -7.56
N ILE A 160 -5.63 -18.44 -8.09
CA ILE A 160 -6.87 -18.33 -8.86
C ILE A 160 -6.50 -17.97 -10.30
N PHE A 161 -6.48 -18.98 -11.16
CA PHE A 161 -6.11 -18.81 -12.56
C PHE A 161 -7.21 -18.13 -13.38
N PHE A 162 -6.85 -17.14 -14.17
CA PHE A 162 -7.75 -16.46 -15.10
C PHE A 162 -7.11 -16.29 -16.48
N ARG A 163 -7.92 -16.29 -17.53
CA ARG A 163 -7.45 -15.92 -18.88
C ARG A 163 -7.56 -14.40 -19.03
N SER A 164 -6.51 -13.74 -19.50
CA SER A 164 -6.55 -12.29 -19.73
C SER A 164 -7.42 -11.98 -20.95
N ASP A 165 -8.73 -11.82 -20.75
CA ASP A 165 -9.60 -11.21 -21.75
C ASP A 165 -9.68 -9.69 -21.53
N ARG A 166 -10.19 -8.97 -22.55
CA ARG A 166 -10.32 -7.49 -22.49
C ARG A 166 -11.29 -7.00 -21.41
N SER A 167 -12.00 -7.89 -20.70
CA SER A 167 -13.02 -7.62 -19.68
C SER A 167 -12.63 -8.07 -18.27
N PHE A 168 -11.32 -8.09 -18.00
CA PHE A 168 -10.75 -8.42 -16.70
C PHE A 168 -11.22 -7.45 -15.61
N SER A 169 -11.98 -7.97 -14.64
CA SER A 169 -12.25 -7.29 -13.37
C SER A 169 -11.70 -8.17 -12.24
N PRO A 170 -10.64 -7.73 -11.54
CA PRO A 170 -10.05 -8.45 -10.42
C PRO A 170 -11.07 -8.83 -9.32
N ALA A 171 -12.12 -8.04 -9.17
CA ALA A 171 -13.17 -8.25 -8.17
C ALA A 171 -13.94 -9.58 -8.34
N LYS A 172 -14.01 -10.12 -9.57
CA LYS A 172 -14.71 -11.39 -9.87
C LYS A 172 -14.08 -12.60 -9.17
N PHE A 173 -12.82 -12.50 -8.77
CA PHE A 173 -12.03 -13.60 -8.22
C PHE A 173 -11.96 -13.58 -6.69
N ILE A 174 -12.58 -12.60 -6.04
CA ILE A 174 -12.60 -12.53 -4.58
C ILE A 174 -13.55 -13.64 -4.06
N PRO A 175 -13.09 -14.52 -3.16
CA PRO A 175 -13.95 -15.55 -2.55
C PRO A 175 -15.18 -14.94 -1.83
N LYS A 176 -16.30 -15.69 -1.82
CA LYS A 176 -17.59 -15.23 -1.24
C LYS A 176 -17.56 -14.94 0.27
N ASP A 177 -16.56 -15.46 0.99
CA ASP A 177 -16.38 -15.26 2.44
C ASP A 177 -14.98 -14.70 2.75
N CYS A 178 -14.51 -13.74 1.94
CA CYS A 178 -13.22 -13.12 2.17
C CYS A 178 -13.28 -12.19 3.39
N ASP A 179 -12.25 -12.22 4.23
CA ASP A 179 -12.13 -11.32 5.37
C ASP A 179 -11.55 -9.95 4.99
N GLY A 180 -10.77 -9.89 3.91
CA GLY A 180 -10.17 -8.65 3.46
C GLY A 180 -9.21 -8.84 2.28
N ILE A 181 -8.85 -7.72 1.67
CA ILE A 181 -7.91 -7.66 0.57
C ILE A 181 -6.60 -7.07 1.08
N LEU A 182 -5.48 -7.76 0.83
CA LEU A 182 -4.14 -7.29 1.18
C LEU A 182 -3.36 -6.98 -0.10
N ALA A 183 -2.99 -5.72 -0.27
CA ALA A 183 -2.08 -5.30 -1.32
C ALA A 183 -0.66 -5.19 -0.75
N LEU A 184 0.27 -6.02 -1.20
CA LEU A 184 1.68 -6.00 -0.76
C LEU A 184 2.53 -4.97 -1.50
N VAL A 185 2.02 -4.48 -2.61
CA VAL A 185 2.62 -3.47 -3.47
C VAL A 185 1.54 -2.47 -3.89
N PRO A 186 1.89 -1.27 -4.39
CA PRO A 186 0.91 -0.31 -4.85
C PRO A 186 -0.07 -0.92 -5.86
N LEU A 187 -1.36 -0.63 -5.69
CA LEU A 187 -2.41 -1.11 -6.60
C LEU A 187 -2.14 -0.65 -8.04
N THR A 188 -2.23 -1.58 -8.98
CA THR A 188 -2.24 -1.26 -10.41
C THR A 188 -3.48 -0.45 -10.78
N VAL A 189 -3.48 0.14 -11.98
CA VAL A 189 -4.62 0.90 -12.52
C VAL A 189 -5.92 0.07 -12.52
N GLY A 190 -5.84 -1.23 -12.82
CA GLY A 190 -7.00 -2.12 -12.81
C GLY A 190 -7.51 -2.47 -11.41
N GLU A 191 -6.63 -2.49 -10.41
CA GLU A 191 -6.94 -2.88 -9.04
C GLU A 191 -7.48 -1.73 -8.20
N GLN A 192 -7.40 -0.48 -8.67
CA GLN A 192 -8.03 0.67 -8.01
C GLN A 192 -9.54 0.46 -7.77
N ILE A 193 -10.16 -0.41 -8.56
CA ILE A 193 -11.56 -0.81 -8.41
C ILE A 193 -11.88 -1.35 -7.01
N PHE A 194 -10.89 -1.93 -6.31
CA PHE A 194 -11.06 -2.41 -4.94
C PHE A 194 -11.45 -1.27 -4.00
N LEU A 195 -10.80 -0.12 -4.09
CA LEU A 195 -11.13 1.03 -3.24
C LEU A 195 -12.49 1.66 -3.56
N LYS A 196 -13.14 1.26 -4.67
CA LYS A 196 -14.41 1.84 -5.12
C LYS A 196 -15.61 0.91 -4.93
N PHE A 197 -15.54 -0.33 -5.41
CA PHE A 197 -16.72 -1.18 -5.63
C PHE A 197 -16.71 -2.53 -4.90
N ASN A 198 -15.72 -2.80 -4.04
CA ASN A 198 -15.73 -4.04 -3.26
C ASN A 198 -16.50 -3.86 -1.94
N ARG A 199 -16.80 -4.96 -1.24
CA ARG A 199 -17.42 -4.92 0.11
C ARG A 199 -16.43 -5.35 1.22
N TYR A 200 -15.15 -5.48 0.93
CA TYR A 200 -14.16 -6.02 1.85
C TYR A 200 -13.16 -4.93 2.25
N PRO A 201 -12.68 -4.91 3.50
CA PRO A 201 -11.62 -3.98 3.88
C PRO A 201 -10.37 -4.23 3.04
N VAL A 202 -9.76 -3.15 2.56
CA VAL A 202 -8.52 -3.19 1.80
C VAL A 202 -7.41 -2.63 2.68
N ILE A 203 -6.41 -3.46 2.97
CA ILE A 203 -5.16 -3.02 3.60
C ILE A 203 -4.11 -2.86 2.51
N LEU A 204 -3.61 -1.63 2.36
CA LEU A 204 -2.54 -1.29 1.44
C LEU A 204 -1.21 -1.24 2.19
N ARG A 205 -0.27 -2.13 1.86
CA ARG A 205 1.10 -2.02 2.38
C ARG A 205 1.76 -0.79 1.77
N LEU A 206 2.24 0.10 2.63
CA LEU A 206 2.96 1.29 2.24
C LEU A 206 4.41 1.14 2.68
N SER A 207 5.26 0.71 1.75
CA SER A 207 6.68 0.48 2.01
C SER A 207 7.47 1.78 1.90
N ASN A 208 8.14 2.18 2.98
CA ASN A 208 8.84 3.46 3.07
C ASN A 208 9.92 3.64 2.00
N GLU A 209 10.62 2.56 1.64
CA GLU A 209 11.67 2.60 0.59
C GLU A 209 11.12 3.01 -0.80
N THR A 210 9.83 2.77 -1.05
CA THR A 210 9.20 3.09 -2.33
C THR A 210 8.79 4.57 -2.43
N LEU A 211 8.82 5.30 -1.31
CA LEU A 211 8.39 6.69 -1.20
C LEU A 211 9.50 7.72 -1.46
N ILE A 212 10.63 7.28 -2.03
CA ILE A 212 11.74 8.20 -2.32
C ILE A 212 11.35 9.25 -3.38
N SER A 213 10.52 8.91 -4.36
CA SER A 213 10.13 9.83 -5.45
C SER A 213 8.88 10.65 -5.11
N HIS A 214 8.81 11.86 -5.66
CA HIS A 214 7.60 12.69 -5.60
C HIS A 214 6.37 12.00 -6.20
N GLU A 215 6.55 11.22 -7.27
CA GLU A 215 5.47 10.47 -7.92
C GLU A 215 4.86 9.40 -7.00
N SER A 216 5.70 8.62 -6.30
CA SER A 216 5.22 7.64 -5.31
C SER A 216 4.48 8.32 -4.16
N ARG A 217 4.98 9.46 -3.66
CA ARG A 217 4.31 10.23 -2.59
C ARG A 217 2.96 10.77 -3.04
N ASN A 218 2.89 11.34 -4.25
CA ASN A 218 1.62 11.80 -4.84
C ASN A 218 0.64 10.65 -5.08
N THR A 219 1.13 9.48 -5.45
CA THR A 219 0.32 8.26 -5.56
C THR A 219 -0.23 7.85 -4.19
N ALA A 220 0.57 7.92 -3.13
CA ALA A 220 0.10 7.66 -1.77
C ALA A 220 -1.01 8.64 -1.35
N LEU A 221 -0.86 9.94 -1.62
CA LEU A 221 -1.89 10.96 -1.35
C LEU A 221 -3.19 10.70 -2.13
N GLU A 222 -3.09 10.30 -3.40
CA GLU A 222 -4.26 9.90 -4.19
C GLU A 222 -4.98 8.71 -3.56
N ARG A 223 -4.21 7.71 -3.11
CA ARG A 223 -4.77 6.53 -2.47
C ARG A 223 -5.40 6.86 -1.13
N CYS A 224 -4.81 7.76 -0.34
CA CYS A 224 -5.43 8.28 0.90
C CYS A 224 -6.82 8.85 0.62
N ALA A 225 -6.95 9.70 -0.40
CA ALA A 225 -8.24 10.27 -0.77
C ALA A 225 -9.24 9.20 -1.25
N ALA A 226 -8.76 8.10 -1.84
CA ALA A 226 -9.59 7.02 -2.35
C ALA A 226 -9.98 5.96 -1.30
N LEU A 227 -9.34 5.93 -0.12
CA LEU A 227 -9.68 4.99 0.95
C LEU A 227 -11.13 5.19 1.39
N ARG A 228 -11.79 4.10 1.78
CA ARG A 228 -13.08 4.13 2.47
C ARG A 228 -12.81 4.06 3.98
N ASP A 229 -13.83 4.36 4.78
CA ASP A 229 -13.73 4.38 6.26
C ASP A 229 -13.34 3.02 6.90
N PHE A 230 -13.34 1.95 6.11
CA PHE A 230 -12.93 0.59 6.49
C PHE A 230 -11.77 0.07 5.62
N ASP A 231 -11.01 0.96 5.00
CA ASP A 231 -9.71 0.65 4.39
C ASP A 231 -8.59 1.32 5.19
N ALA A 232 -7.36 0.85 4.99
CA ALA A 232 -6.20 1.40 5.71
C ALA A 232 -4.89 1.20 4.96
N PHE A 233 -3.88 1.99 5.33
CA PHE A 233 -2.49 1.71 5.07
C PHE A 233 -1.86 0.93 6.23
N ALA A 234 -1.04 -0.05 5.89
CA ALA A 234 -0.12 -0.73 6.80
C ALA A 234 1.30 -0.27 6.46
N CYS A 235 1.78 0.75 7.16
CA CYS A 235 3.10 1.37 7.00
C CYS A 235 4.18 0.54 7.66
N ASP A 236 5.33 0.36 7.00
CA ASP A 236 6.45 -0.40 7.56
C ASP A 236 7.43 0.43 8.41
N ALA A 237 7.23 1.76 8.49
CA ALA A 237 8.02 2.68 9.27
C ALA A 237 7.15 3.58 10.16
N SER A 238 7.57 3.81 11.39
CA SER A 238 6.83 4.70 12.31
C SER A 238 6.78 6.17 11.85
N TRP A 239 7.80 6.61 11.10
CA TRP A 239 7.92 8.00 10.64
C TRP A 239 7.13 8.30 9.35
N THR A 240 6.43 7.32 8.77
CA THR A 240 5.59 7.56 7.58
C THR A 240 4.37 8.42 7.91
N GLN A 241 3.65 8.13 8.99
CA GLN A 241 2.46 8.91 9.37
C GLN A 241 2.79 10.36 9.76
N PRO A 242 3.83 10.64 10.59
CA PRO A 242 4.28 12.00 10.86
C PRO A 242 4.58 12.82 9.60
N PHE A 243 5.12 12.21 8.54
CA PHE A 243 5.35 12.91 7.28
C PHE A 243 4.04 13.39 6.62
N PHE A 244 2.99 12.56 6.65
CA PHE A 244 1.72 12.87 6.00
C PHE A 244 0.76 13.73 6.86
N SER A 245 1.13 14.09 8.10
CA SER A 245 0.24 14.78 9.05
C SER A 245 -0.34 16.09 8.54
N ASP A 246 0.44 16.82 7.76
CA ASP A 246 0.05 18.14 7.25
C ASP A 246 -0.64 18.06 5.89
N LEU A 247 -0.68 16.86 5.29
CA LEU A 247 -1.18 16.61 3.94
C LEU A 247 -2.50 15.84 3.90
N VAL A 248 -2.79 15.07 4.95
CA VAL A 248 -3.94 14.16 5.02
C VAL A 248 -4.80 14.53 6.24
N PRO A 249 -6.12 14.70 6.07
CA PRO A 249 -6.99 15.17 7.15
C PRO A 249 -7.24 14.11 8.23
N ASP A 250 -7.24 12.83 7.86
CA ASP A 250 -7.44 11.71 8.79
C ASP A 250 -6.19 10.83 8.81
N LEU A 251 -5.43 10.91 9.91
CA LEU A 251 -4.24 10.09 10.09
C LEU A 251 -4.56 8.68 10.60
N SER A 252 -5.80 8.41 11.02
CA SER A 252 -6.21 7.09 11.51
C SER A 252 -6.20 6.01 10.43
N VAL A 253 -6.10 6.43 9.15
CA VAL A 253 -5.92 5.52 8.02
C VAL A 253 -4.52 4.91 7.97
N PHE A 254 -3.53 5.48 8.63
CA PHE A 254 -2.16 4.96 8.68
C PHE A 254 -1.95 4.12 9.93
N HIS A 255 -1.59 2.85 9.75
CA HIS A 255 -1.25 1.94 10.83
C HIS A 255 0.20 1.50 10.72
N HIS A 256 0.98 1.76 11.76
CA HIS A 256 2.35 1.29 11.85
C HIS A 256 2.39 -0.23 12.08
N ILE A 257 2.75 -0.97 11.02
CA ILE A 257 2.90 -2.42 11.00
C ILE A 257 4.24 -2.74 10.30
N PRO A 258 5.36 -2.73 11.03
CA PRO A 258 6.67 -3.02 10.46
C PRO A 258 6.82 -4.50 10.15
N TYR A 259 7.82 -4.82 9.32
CA TYR A 259 8.21 -6.21 9.07
C TYR A 259 8.82 -6.86 10.32
N GLY A 260 8.84 -8.19 10.35
CA GLY A 260 9.51 -8.96 11.38
C GLY A 260 11.03 -9.04 11.16
N ILE A 261 11.77 -9.29 12.23
CA ILE A 261 13.21 -9.56 12.19
C ILE A 261 13.51 -10.96 12.76
N ASP A 262 14.30 -11.74 12.03
CA ASP A 262 14.80 -13.03 12.51
C ASP A 262 16.05 -12.82 13.39
N THR A 263 15.82 -12.75 14.70
CA THR A 263 16.89 -12.57 15.70
C THR A 263 17.77 -13.81 15.91
N SER A 264 17.42 -14.96 15.28
CA SER A 264 18.29 -16.13 15.26
C SER A 264 19.41 -15.98 14.21
N VAL A 265 19.12 -15.25 13.13
CA VAL A 265 20.03 -14.91 12.03
C VAL A 265 20.78 -13.62 12.33
N PHE A 266 20.04 -12.53 12.60
CA PHE A 266 20.60 -11.24 12.95
C PHE A 266 20.77 -11.14 14.46
N LYS A 267 22.01 -11.25 14.92
CA LYS A 267 22.38 -11.19 16.33
C LYS A 267 23.81 -10.69 16.48
N PRO A 268 24.22 -10.25 17.68
CA PRO A 268 25.61 -9.87 17.93
C PRO A 268 26.58 -11.03 17.67
N MET A 269 27.67 -10.72 16.98
CA MET A 269 28.77 -11.62 16.63
C MET A 269 30.13 -11.03 17.05
N ASP A 270 31.20 -11.81 16.88
CA ASP A 270 32.56 -11.37 17.14
C ASP A 270 32.99 -10.32 16.10
N LYS A 271 32.88 -9.04 16.47
CA LYS A 271 33.20 -7.88 15.63
C LYS A 271 34.59 -7.96 15.02
N THR A 272 35.60 -8.42 15.76
CA THR A 272 36.98 -8.50 15.27
C THR A 272 37.09 -9.49 14.12
N LYS A 273 36.46 -10.67 14.27
CA LYS A 273 36.38 -11.64 13.16
C LYS A 273 35.60 -11.05 11.99
N CYS A 274 34.48 -10.36 12.25
CA CYS A 274 33.68 -9.73 11.21
C CYS A 274 34.45 -8.70 10.39
N LYS A 275 35.21 -7.82 11.05
CA LYS A 275 36.08 -6.87 10.36
C LYS A 275 37.16 -7.55 9.53
N HIS A 276 37.78 -8.61 10.04
CA HIS A 276 38.81 -9.35 9.30
C HIS A 276 38.29 -9.97 8.01
N GLN A 277 37.17 -10.70 8.02
CA GLN A 277 36.69 -11.29 6.76
C GLN A 277 36.10 -10.23 5.82
N LEU A 278 35.50 -9.15 6.34
CA LEU A 278 35.03 -8.04 5.50
C LEU A 278 36.22 -7.34 4.80
N SER A 279 37.29 -7.06 5.55
CA SER A 279 38.52 -6.49 5.02
C SER A 279 39.14 -7.36 3.93
N GLN A 280 39.17 -8.68 4.12
CA GLN A 280 39.62 -9.63 3.09
C GLN A 280 38.70 -9.66 1.86
N ALA A 281 37.38 -9.68 2.07
CA ALA A 281 36.40 -9.74 0.98
C ALA A 281 36.45 -8.48 0.09
N LEU A 282 36.69 -7.31 0.69
CA LEU A 282 36.80 -6.05 -0.03
C LEU A 282 38.22 -5.72 -0.49
N GLY A 283 39.24 -6.50 -0.07
CA GLY A 283 40.64 -6.21 -0.35
C GLY A 283 41.12 -4.88 0.25
N ASN A 284 40.58 -4.50 1.41
CA ASN A 284 40.82 -3.20 2.02
C ASN A 284 41.22 -3.34 3.50
N ASP A 285 42.53 -3.33 3.76
CA ASP A 285 43.10 -3.44 5.11
C ASP A 285 42.85 -2.19 5.96
N ALA A 286 42.46 -1.05 5.36
CA ALA A 286 42.16 0.15 6.12
C ALA A 286 41.01 -0.07 7.11
N ILE A 287 40.06 -0.98 6.78
CA ILE A 287 38.94 -1.41 7.64
C ILE A 287 39.40 -1.88 9.02
N LEU A 288 40.62 -2.42 9.12
CA LEU A 288 41.18 -2.91 10.39
C LEU A 288 41.83 -1.81 11.24
N GLN A 289 42.14 -0.66 10.62
CA GLN A 289 42.95 0.40 11.25
C GLN A 289 42.11 1.55 11.82
N LYS A 290 40.92 1.78 11.27
CA LYS A 290 40.02 2.88 11.66
C LYS A 290 38.61 2.35 11.97
N PRO A 291 37.80 3.09 12.75
CA PRO A 291 36.39 2.77 12.92
C PRO A 291 35.66 2.67 11.58
N LEU A 292 34.83 1.65 11.41
CA LEU A 292 33.99 1.42 10.23
C LEU A 292 32.56 1.89 10.51
N VAL A 293 32.14 2.96 9.85
CA VAL A 293 30.80 3.53 9.99
C VAL A 293 29.94 3.15 8.79
N GLY A 294 28.81 2.51 9.06
CA GLY A 294 27.81 2.19 8.05
C GLY A 294 26.93 3.40 7.76
N VAL A 295 26.57 3.62 6.49
CA VAL A 295 25.61 4.67 6.10
C VAL A 295 24.56 4.07 5.18
N VAL A 296 23.29 4.21 5.58
CA VAL A 296 22.15 3.83 4.74
C VAL A 296 21.70 5.05 3.92
N PRO A 297 21.60 4.96 2.58
CA PRO A 297 21.02 6.02 1.78
C PRO A 297 19.52 6.22 2.07
N GLY A 298 19.09 7.47 2.06
CA GLY A 298 17.66 7.85 2.05
C GLY A 298 17.38 9.09 1.22
N LEU A 299 18.42 9.76 0.73
CA LEU A 299 18.35 10.96 -0.11
C LEU A 299 18.47 10.60 -1.59
N HIS A 300 18.05 11.51 -2.45
CA HIS A 300 18.30 11.37 -3.89
C HIS A 300 19.82 11.26 -4.16
N PRO A 301 20.24 10.54 -5.23
CA PRO A 301 21.65 10.17 -5.43
C PRO A 301 22.65 11.34 -5.37
N HIS A 302 22.30 12.49 -5.95
CA HIS A 302 23.16 13.69 -5.94
C HIS A 302 23.30 14.30 -4.55
N GLU A 303 22.21 14.37 -3.79
CA GLU A 303 22.19 14.86 -2.42
C GLU A 303 22.96 13.92 -1.50
N MET A 304 22.74 12.61 -1.65
CA MET A 304 23.45 11.59 -0.90
C MET A 304 24.97 11.66 -1.15
N SER A 305 25.39 11.84 -2.40
CA SER A 305 26.80 12.03 -2.75
C SER A 305 27.40 13.27 -2.08
N ARG A 306 26.67 14.39 -2.09
CA ARG A 306 27.10 15.64 -1.43
C ARG A 306 27.18 15.48 0.08
N PHE A 307 26.19 14.81 0.68
CA PHE A 307 26.12 14.51 2.10
C PHE A 307 27.30 13.64 2.54
N LEU A 308 27.54 12.51 1.87
CA LEU A 308 28.66 11.61 2.15
C LEU A 308 30.00 12.35 2.02
N ARG A 309 30.20 13.14 0.96
CA ARG A 309 31.44 13.90 0.79
C ARG A 309 31.69 14.86 1.96
N LYS A 310 30.67 15.60 2.40
CA LYS A 310 30.80 16.51 3.55
C LYS A 310 31.09 15.74 4.84
N LEU A 311 30.34 14.66 5.09
CA LEU A 311 30.49 13.84 6.29
C LEU A 311 31.90 13.25 6.41
N ARG A 312 32.46 12.80 5.29
CA ARG A 312 33.84 12.31 5.21
C ARG A 312 34.88 13.39 5.47
N LEU A 313 34.69 14.60 4.93
CA LEU A 313 35.63 15.71 5.13
C LEU A 313 35.77 16.10 6.61
N VAL A 314 34.69 16.01 7.38
CA VAL A 314 34.68 16.31 8.82
C VAL A 314 35.18 15.11 9.67
N ASN A 315 35.25 13.92 9.08
CA ASN A 315 35.62 12.67 9.76
C ASN A 315 36.64 11.84 8.93
N PRO A 316 37.86 12.37 8.71
CA PRO A 316 38.91 11.70 7.90
C PRO A 316 39.49 10.45 8.58
N ASP A 317 39.22 10.29 9.88
CA ASP A 317 39.66 9.21 10.75
C ASP A 317 38.73 7.98 10.73
N PHE A 318 37.65 7.99 9.95
CA PHE A 318 36.72 6.85 9.80
C PHE A 318 36.84 6.20 8.41
N ASN A 319 36.54 4.90 8.36
CA ASN A 319 36.17 4.20 7.14
C ASN A 319 34.66 4.20 6.98
N TRP A 320 34.19 4.20 5.74
CA TRP A 320 32.77 4.27 5.40
C TRP A 320 32.33 3.02 4.66
N LEU A 321 31.16 2.49 5.02
CA LEU A 321 30.46 1.47 4.25
C LEU A 321 29.07 1.98 3.88
N VAL A 322 28.84 2.24 2.59
CA VAL A 322 27.51 2.60 2.09
C VAL A 322 26.71 1.31 1.87
N ILE A 323 25.60 1.17 2.61
CA ILE A 323 24.79 -0.05 2.66
C ILE A 323 23.53 0.14 1.83
N HIS A 324 23.29 -0.76 0.89
CA HIS A 324 22.12 -0.79 0.01
C HIS A 324 21.90 0.51 -0.76
N SER A 325 22.93 0.93 -1.50
CA SER A 325 22.81 1.98 -2.49
C SER A 325 22.50 1.39 -3.87
N THR A 326 21.26 1.53 -4.32
CA THR A 326 20.87 1.13 -5.68
C THR A 326 21.22 2.19 -6.74
N GLN A 327 21.56 3.43 -6.33
CA GLN A 327 21.71 4.57 -7.26
C GLN A 327 22.85 5.56 -6.95
N VAL A 328 23.55 5.47 -5.80
CA VAL A 328 24.79 6.26 -5.58
C VAL A 328 25.90 5.61 -6.39
N GLY A 329 26.43 6.34 -7.37
CA GLY A 329 27.42 5.83 -8.32
C GLY A 329 28.72 5.36 -7.66
N ASN A 330 29.36 4.37 -8.28
CA ASN A 330 30.68 3.85 -7.90
C ASN A 330 31.80 4.92 -8.00
N ASP A 331 31.52 6.10 -8.54
CA ASP A 331 32.45 7.24 -8.68
C ASP A 331 32.91 7.83 -7.33
N LEU A 332 32.34 7.38 -6.21
CA LEU A 332 32.77 7.72 -4.85
C LEU A 332 33.67 6.66 -4.21
N SER A 333 33.97 5.55 -4.91
CA SER A 333 34.89 4.53 -4.40
C SER A 333 36.33 5.08 -4.40
N ASP A 334 36.78 5.51 -3.24
CA ASP A 334 38.18 5.69 -2.90
C ASP A 334 38.49 4.81 -1.68
N GLY A 335 39.77 4.62 -1.32
CA GLY A 335 40.16 3.61 -0.33
C GLY A 335 39.49 3.71 1.06
N ASP A 336 38.88 4.84 1.42
CA ASP A 336 38.16 5.03 2.68
C ASP A 336 36.64 4.79 2.56
N VAL A 337 36.09 4.57 1.35
CA VAL A 337 34.66 4.32 1.09
C VAL A 337 34.45 3.00 0.39
N ASN A 338 33.68 2.14 1.04
CA ASN A 338 33.29 0.83 0.55
C ASN A 338 31.78 0.80 0.29
N PHE A 339 31.34 -0.12 -0.56
CA PHE A 339 29.93 -0.29 -0.91
C PHE A 339 29.50 -1.73 -0.68
N PHE A 340 28.32 -1.91 -0.10
CA PHE A 340 27.68 -3.20 0.02
C PHE A 340 26.21 -3.09 -0.39
N ASN A 341 25.84 -3.70 -1.52
CA ASN A 341 24.47 -3.68 -2.02
C ASN A 341 23.80 -5.03 -1.82
N ILE A 342 22.66 -5.06 -1.15
CA ILE A 342 21.86 -6.27 -0.95
C ILE A 342 20.96 -6.47 -2.17
N ALA A 343 21.46 -7.19 -3.17
CA ALA A 343 20.76 -7.42 -4.43
C ALA A 343 20.41 -8.90 -4.68
N SER A 344 20.90 -9.80 -3.84
CA SER A 344 20.71 -11.25 -3.97
C SER A 344 20.57 -11.94 -2.61
N LEU A 345 20.16 -13.22 -2.64
CA LEU A 345 20.09 -14.05 -1.44
C LEU A 345 21.46 -14.21 -0.79
N GLN A 346 22.53 -14.33 -1.58
CA GLN A 346 23.89 -14.44 -1.06
C GLN A 346 24.30 -13.17 -0.30
N ASP A 347 23.96 -11.99 -0.83
CA ASP A 347 24.21 -10.73 -0.12
C ASP A 347 23.40 -10.68 1.18
N LYS A 348 22.15 -11.15 1.14
CA LYS A 348 21.30 -11.20 2.34
C LYS A 348 21.87 -12.11 3.42
N GLU A 349 22.36 -13.28 3.05
CA GLU A 349 23.02 -14.23 3.96
C GLU A 349 24.35 -13.67 4.52
N ALA A 350 25.05 -12.84 3.76
CA ALA A 350 26.24 -12.13 4.22
C ALA A 350 25.94 -10.93 5.13
N SER A 351 24.71 -10.40 5.11
CA SER A 351 24.35 -9.15 5.80
C SER A 351 24.60 -9.18 7.32
N PRO A 352 24.22 -10.25 8.07
CA PRO A 352 24.51 -10.31 9.51
C PRO A 352 26.01 -10.18 9.81
N PHE A 353 26.85 -10.80 8.98
CA PHE A 353 28.31 -10.74 9.13
C PHE A 353 28.84 -9.33 8.86
N ILE A 354 28.34 -8.69 7.80
CA ILE A 354 28.76 -7.34 7.39
C ILE A 354 28.32 -6.30 8.42
N PHE A 355 27.08 -6.38 8.91
CA PHE A 355 26.57 -5.47 9.93
C PHE A 355 27.36 -5.59 11.24
N ASN A 356 27.72 -6.81 11.64
CA ASN A 356 28.57 -7.04 12.82
C ASN A 356 30.01 -6.50 12.68
N ALA A 357 30.48 -6.16 11.48
CA ALA A 357 31.77 -5.52 11.29
C ALA A 357 31.74 -4.00 11.58
N LEU A 358 30.56 -3.40 11.64
CA LEU A 358 30.39 -1.96 11.86
C LEU A 358 30.72 -1.57 13.32
N ASP A 359 31.27 -0.37 13.49
CA ASP A 359 31.39 0.26 14.80
C ASP A 359 30.20 1.13 15.16
N ALA A 360 29.59 1.77 14.15
CA ALA A 360 28.37 2.54 14.30
C ALA A 360 27.60 2.58 12.96
N LEU A 361 26.31 2.92 13.03
CA LEU A 361 25.45 3.17 11.87
C LEU A 361 24.96 4.62 11.86
N VAL A 362 24.93 5.25 10.68
CA VAL A 362 24.15 6.45 10.39
C VAL A 362 22.93 6.07 9.57
N PHE A 363 21.73 6.28 10.12
CA PHE A 363 20.48 5.92 9.48
C PHE A 363 19.54 7.13 9.28
N PRO A 364 19.00 7.34 8.07
CA PRO A 364 18.02 8.38 7.80
C PRO A 364 16.58 7.88 8.03
N ALA A 365 15.90 8.32 9.08
CA ALA A 365 14.47 8.09 9.34
C ALA A 365 13.59 9.08 8.55
N ILE A 366 13.68 8.98 7.22
CA ILE A 366 12.93 9.79 6.25
C ILE A 366 12.26 8.89 5.21
N LEU A 367 11.39 9.45 4.36
CA LEU A 367 10.80 8.68 3.27
C LEU A 367 11.87 8.23 2.26
N GLY A 368 11.84 6.96 1.87
CA GLY A 368 12.78 6.37 0.92
C GLY A 368 13.88 5.50 1.55
N SER A 369 14.11 5.58 2.86
CA SER A 369 14.99 4.64 3.55
C SER A 369 14.31 3.30 3.82
N SER A 370 15.07 2.23 4.03
CA SER A 370 14.53 0.90 4.33
C SER A 370 14.55 0.63 5.85
N PRO A 371 13.39 0.57 6.53
CA PRO A 371 13.32 0.27 7.97
C PRO A 371 13.84 -1.13 8.31
N LEU A 372 13.77 -2.07 7.35
CA LEU A 372 14.33 -3.41 7.50
C LEU A 372 15.82 -3.39 7.84
N ILE A 373 16.60 -2.53 7.16
CA ILE A 373 18.04 -2.41 7.43
C ILE A 373 18.28 -1.88 8.84
N LEU A 374 17.45 -0.93 9.31
CA LEU A 374 17.54 -0.42 10.68
C LEU A 374 17.31 -1.55 11.70
N LEU A 375 16.24 -2.32 11.55
CA LEU A 375 15.92 -3.45 12.43
C LEU A 375 17.03 -4.50 12.44
N GLU A 376 17.58 -4.84 11.27
CA GLU A 376 18.64 -5.83 11.11
C GLU A 376 19.97 -5.40 11.75
N VAL A 377 20.36 -4.14 11.55
CA VAL A 377 21.60 -3.61 12.13
C VAL A 377 21.48 -3.48 13.65
N VAL A 378 20.33 -3.06 14.16
CA VAL A 378 20.07 -3.01 15.61
C VAL A 378 20.01 -4.41 16.20
N ALA A 379 19.50 -5.40 15.47
CA ALA A 379 19.56 -6.81 15.87
C ALA A 379 20.98 -7.36 15.98
N CYS A 380 21.89 -6.88 15.14
CA CYS A 380 23.33 -7.17 15.26
C CYS A 380 24.01 -6.45 16.44
N GLY A 381 23.28 -5.61 17.20
CA GLY A 381 23.82 -4.89 18.35
C GLY A 381 24.76 -3.74 17.95
N ILE A 382 24.47 -3.06 16.84
CA ILE A 382 25.28 -1.95 16.36
C ILE A 382 24.71 -0.62 16.89
N PRO A 383 25.55 0.19 17.56
CA PRO A 383 25.11 1.48 18.06
C PRO A 383 24.81 2.43 16.89
N THR A 384 23.68 3.13 16.97
CA THR A 384 23.09 3.81 15.80
C THR A 384 22.82 5.29 16.09
N VAL A 385 23.25 6.15 15.16
CA VAL A 385 22.86 7.55 15.05
C VAL A 385 21.76 7.64 14.00
N VAL A 386 20.59 8.11 14.39
CA VAL A 386 19.43 8.31 13.50
C VAL A 386 19.23 9.80 13.28
N TRP A 387 18.87 10.18 12.06
CA TRP A 387 18.38 11.52 11.77
C TRP A 387 17.12 11.48 10.92
N GLY A 388 16.18 12.42 11.12
CA GLY A 388 14.94 12.41 10.34
C GLY A 388 13.82 13.26 10.93
N TYR A 389 12.58 12.96 10.52
CA TYR A 389 11.39 13.72 10.92
C TYR A 389 11.03 13.53 12.39
N SER A 390 11.15 12.29 12.86
CA SER A 390 10.86 11.85 14.23
C SER A 390 11.77 10.69 14.60
N GLU A 391 11.95 10.46 15.90
CA GLU A 391 12.64 9.27 16.40
C GLU A 391 11.83 8.02 16.01
N PRO A 392 12.46 6.96 15.44
CA PRO A 392 11.80 5.69 15.16
C PRO A 392 11.23 5.05 16.42
N GLU A 393 9.95 4.68 16.40
CA GLU A 393 9.30 4.02 17.55
C GLU A 393 9.90 2.63 17.80
N GLU A 394 10.36 1.99 16.73
CA GLU A 394 10.92 0.65 16.70
C GLU A 394 12.17 0.51 17.58
N ILE A 395 12.88 1.62 17.77
CA ILE A 395 14.13 1.69 18.53
C ILE A 395 14.19 2.92 19.43
N ALA A 396 13.02 3.39 19.90
CA ALA A 396 12.93 4.57 20.76
C ALA A 396 13.79 4.42 22.02
N GLY A 397 14.64 5.40 22.30
CA GLY A 397 15.60 5.37 23.40
C GLY A 397 16.77 4.40 23.21
N ALA A 398 16.91 3.78 22.04
CA ALA A 398 18.02 2.89 21.68
C ALA A 398 18.92 3.46 20.57
N CYS A 399 18.76 4.75 20.25
CA CYS A 399 19.62 5.45 19.31
C CYS A 399 19.92 6.88 19.76
N ARG A 400 20.92 7.49 19.12
CA ARG A 400 21.16 8.94 19.19
C ARG A 400 20.37 9.60 18.08
N PHE A 401 19.28 10.31 18.41
CA PHE A 401 18.39 10.92 17.43
C PHE A 401 18.70 12.40 17.19
N ILE A 402 18.85 12.77 15.92
CA ILE A 402 19.02 14.15 15.46
C ILE A 402 17.78 14.54 14.65
N LYS A 403 17.02 15.51 15.14
CA LYS A 403 15.87 16.01 14.40
C LYS A 403 16.34 16.80 13.17
N GLY A 404 15.96 16.31 11.99
CA GLY A 404 16.14 17.05 10.73
C GLY A 404 15.02 18.07 10.54
N SER A 405 15.32 19.17 9.86
CA SER A 405 14.30 20.09 9.35
C SER A 405 14.03 19.74 7.90
N SER A 406 12.78 19.50 7.54
CA SER A 406 12.40 19.37 6.13
C SER A 406 11.19 20.23 5.83
N SER A 407 11.18 20.84 4.64
CA SER A 407 9.92 21.09 3.96
C SER A 407 9.46 19.74 3.41
N LEU A 408 8.14 19.50 3.33
CA LEU A 408 7.54 18.20 2.97
C LEU A 408 8.09 17.61 1.65
N PHE A 409 8.67 18.43 0.79
CA PHE A 409 9.22 18.01 -0.49
C PHE A 409 10.56 18.65 -0.88
N ASP A 410 11.16 19.46 0.00
CA ASP A 410 12.53 19.95 -0.16
C ASP A 410 13.58 19.00 0.45
N PRO A 411 14.86 19.13 0.07
CA PRO A 411 15.94 18.38 0.68
C PRO A 411 15.96 18.63 2.19
N VAL A 412 16.19 17.58 2.98
CA VAL A 412 16.32 17.71 4.43
C VAL A 412 17.54 18.56 4.73
N ASP A 413 17.34 19.67 5.45
CA ASP A 413 18.44 20.47 5.98
C ASP A 413 18.98 19.77 7.23
N LEU A 414 20.21 19.26 7.10
CA LEU A 414 20.86 18.43 8.09
C LEU A 414 22.29 18.89 8.30
N SER A 415 22.63 19.22 9.54
CA SER A 415 24.01 19.53 9.93
C SER A 415 24.83 18.25 9.98
N VAL A 416 25.84 18.20 9.11
CA VAL A 416 26.84 17.14 9.07
C VAL A 416 27.69 17.15 10.35
N GLU A 417 27.89 18.34 10.91
CA GLU A 417 28.61 18.58 12.15
C GLU A 417 27.91 17.90 13.33
N SER A 418 26.59 18.04 13.45
CA SER A 418 25.82 17.34 14.49
C SER A 418 25.94 15.81 14.39
N ILE A 419 25.93 15.25 13.18
CA ILE A 419 26.15 13.80 13.00
C ILE A 419 27.57 13.39 13.41
N SER A 420 28.57 14.20 13.06
CA SER A 420 29.96 13.96 13.44
C SER A 420 30.14 13.96 14.96
N GLU A 421 29.57 14.95 15.64
CA GLU A 421 29.60 15.06 17.11
C GLU A 421 28.98 13.84 17.77
N GLU A 422 27.79 13.42 17.31
CA GLU A 422 27.10 12.24 17.83
C GLU A 422 27.85 10.93 17.55
N LEU A 423 28.45 10.78 16.37
CA LEU A 423 29.29 9.62 16.04
C LEU A 423 30.52 9.55 16.95
N ARG A 424 31.24 10.66 17.11
CA ARG A 424 32.43 10.70 17.98
C ARG A 424 32.07 10.42 19.42
N PHE A 425 31.02 11.07 19.93
CA PHE A 425 30.50 10.80 21.27
C PHE A 425 30.17 9.32 21.45
N LEU A 426 29.43 8.73 20.51
CA LEU A 426 29.06 7.32 20.57
C LEU A 426 30.29 6.41 20.58
N LEU A 427 31.26 6.65 19.71
CA LEU A 427 32.49 5.84 19.60
C LEU A 427 33.43 5.98 20.80
N GLU A 428 33.45 7.14 21.46
CA GLU A 428 34.31 7.44 22.63
C GLU A 428 33.68 7.02 23.97
N ASN A 429 32.40 6.66 24.01
CA ASN A 429 31.67 6.32 25.24
C ASN A 429 31.13 4.87 25.23
N PRO A 430 31.95 3.87 25.58
CA PRO A 430 31.55 2.45 25.56
C PRO A 430 30.35 2.10 26.45
N ASN A 431 30.17 2.82 27.57
CA ASN A 431 29.02 2.60 28.45
C ASN A 431 27.71 3.00 27.76
N GLU A 432 27.70 4.16 27.09
CA GLU A 432 26.55 4.62 26.30
C GLU A 432 26.24 3.63 25.17
N GLN A 433 27.27 3.15 24.45
CA GLN A 433 27.06 2.12 23.42
C GLN A 433 26.40 0.88 24.00
N LYS A 434 26.88 0.40 25.14
CA LYS A 434 26.35 -0.80 25.79
C LYS A 434 24.88 -0.61 26.18
N ASP A 435 24.53 0.54 26.74
CA ASP A 435 23.17 0.85 27.17
C ASP A 435 22.21 0.95 25.97
N LEU A 436 22.62 1.65 24.90
CA LEU A 436 21.86 1.77 23.66
C LEU A 436 21.68 0.40 22.97
N VAL A 437 22.73 -0.42 22.91
CA VAL A 437 22.66 -1.76 22.33
C VAL A 437 21.73 -2.66 23.14
N GLN A 438 21.79 -2.61 24.47
CA GLN A 438 20.86 -3.37 25.31
C GLN A 438 19.41 -2.93 25.14
N ALA A 439 19.17 -1.62 25.06
CA ALA A 439 17.84 -1.07 24.78
C ALA A 439 17.33 -1.51 23.39
N GLY A 440 18.19 -1.46 22.37
CA GLY A 440 17.87 -1.84 21.00
C GLY A 440 17.51 -3.32 20.87
N LEU A 441 18.36 -4.21 21.40
CA LEU A 441 18.09 -5.66 21.42
C LEU A 441 16.79 -6.01 22.16
N LYS A 442 16.47 -5.27 23.23
CA LYS A 442 15.19 -5.44 23.92
C LYS A 442 14.01 -4.97 23.05
N ALA A 443 14.11 -3.80 22.42
CA ALA A 443 13.05 -3.25 21.57
C ALA A 443 12.76 -4.17 20.37
N ILE A 444 13.80 -4.53 19.61
CA ILE A 444 13.67 -5.34 18.40
C ILE A 444 13.15 -6.75 18.64
N SER A 445 13.34 -7.32 19.85
CA SER A 445 12.83 -8.65 20.21
C SER A 445 11.30 -8.76 20.15
N THR A 446 10.60 -7.62 20.14
CA THR A 446 9.14 -7.55 20.02
C THR A 446 8.64 -7.53 18.57
N TYR A 447 9.54 -7.39 17.60
CA TYR A 447 9.23 -7.30 16.17
C TYR A 447 9.45 -8.65 15.47
N THR A 448 8.60 -9.62 15.78
CA THR A 448 8.61 -10.93 15.12
C THR A 448 7.71 -10.96 13.88
N TRP A 449 7.97 -11.88 12.97
CA TRP A 449 7.10 -12.11 11.80
C TRP A 449 5.68 -12.46 12.22
N GLU A 450 5.52 -13.33 13.23
CA GLU A 450 4.23 -13.67 13.82
C GLU A 450 3.53 -12.44 14.40
N GLY A 451 4.28 -11.57 15.09
CA GLY A 451 3.74 -10.31 15.63
C GLY A 451 3.21 -9.39 14.54
N THR A 452 3.94 -9.26 13.42
CA THR A 452 3.48 -8.51 12.24
C THR A 452 2.20 -9.12 11.66
N ILE A 453 2.12 -10.44 11.51
CA ILE A 453 0.91 -11.12 11.02
C ILE A 453 -0.28 -10.87 11.94
N GLN A 454 -0.10 -10.99 13.26
CA GLN A 454 -1.18 -10.74 14.22
C GLN A 454 -1.69 -9.29 14.14
N ARG A 455 -0.81 -8.30 13.91
CA ARG A 455 -1.22 -6.91 13.69
C ARG A 455 -2.06 -6.75 12.42
N ILE A 456 -1.66 -7.38 11.31
CA ILE A 456 -2.43 -7.36 10.04
C ILE A 456 -3.82 -7.99 10.24
N LEU A 457 -3.88 -9.17 10.86
CA LEU A 457 -5.14 -9.88 11.12
C LEU A 457 -6.05 -9.10 12.08
N CYS A 458 -5.46 -8.44 13.09
CA CYS A 458 -6.21 -7.57 13.98
C CYS A 458 -6.80 -6.38 13.23
N LEU A 459 -6.00 -5.72 12.39
CA LEU A 459 -6.47 -4.60 11.58
C LEU A 459 -7.62 -5.00 10.66
N PHE A 460 -7.56 -6.18 10.02
CA PHE A 460 -8.70 -6.68 9.25
C PHE A 460 -9.98 -6.80 10.07
N ARG A 461 -9.90 -7.36 11.29
CA ARG A 461 -11.07 -7.47 12.18
C ARG A 461 -11.61 -6.10 12.58
N ASP A 462 -10.73 -5.16 12.89
CA ASP A 462 -11.13 -3.80 13.28
C ASP A 462 -11.83 -3.07 12.13
N LEU A 463 -11.31 -3.19 10.91
CA LEU A 463 -11.91 -2.59 9.72
C LEU A 463 -13.24 -3.25 9.34
N GLN A 464 -13.37 -4.58 9.48
CA GLN A 464 -14.64 -5.28 9.26
C GLN A 464 -15.76 -4.72 10.15
N ASN A 465 -15.47 -4.39 11.41
CA ASN A 465 -16.45 -3.85 12.35
C ASN A 465 -16.94 -2.46 11.93
N ARG A 466 -16.11 -1.65 11.25
CA ARG A 466 -16.46 -0.29 10.78
C ARG A 466 -17.39 -0.30 9.57
N LYS A 467 -17.38 -1.36 8.76
CA LYS A 467 -18.14 -1.50 7.50
C LYS A 467 -19.66 -1.28 7.64
N VAL A 468 -20.23 -1.50 8.82
CA VAL A 468 -21.69 -1.54 9.07
C VAL A 468 -22.41 -0.21 8.73
N HIS A 469 -21.69 0.89 8.49
CA HIS A 469 -22.27 2.25 8.43
C HIS A 469 -22.15 2.96 7.06
N GLN A 470 -21.96 2.25 5.94
CA GLN A 470 -21.79 2.94 4.65
C GLN A 470 -23.05 3.73 4.20
N PRO A 471 -22.93 5.04 3.94
CA PRO A 471 -23.98 5.80 3.25
C PRO A 471 -24.10 5.36 1.78
N LYS A 472 -25.25 5.65 1.16
CA LYS A 472 -25.51 5.34 -0.24
C LYS A 472 -24.41 5.94 -1.13
N SER A 473 -23.93 5.15 -2.09
CA SER A 473 -22.95 5.58 -3.08
C SER A 473 -23.43 6.83 -3.84
N ALA A 474 -22.71 7.94 -3.68
CA ALA A 474 -22.74 9.12 -4.54
C ALA A 474 -22.77 8.74 -6.03
N LYS A 475 -23.51 9.47 -6.87
CA LYS A 475 -23.55 9.22 -8.33
C LYS A 475 -22.17 9.40 -8.97
N HIS A 476 -21.37 10.31 -8.43
CA HIS A 476 -19.98 10.54 -8.81
C HIS A 476 -19.13 10.54 -7.55
N ARG A 477 -18.29 9.52 -7.36
CA ARG A 477 -17.31 9.54 -6.27
C ARG A 477 -16.19 10.52 -6.61
N LEU A 478 -16.41 11.78 -6.25
CA LEU A 478 -15.41 12.85 -6.31
C LEU A 478 -14.46 12.70 -5.12
N LEU A 479 -13.16 12.82 -5.40
CA LEU A 479 -12.11 12.74 -4.41
C LEU A 479 -11.35 14.05 -4.36
N PHE A 480 -10.97 14.46 -3.15
CA PHE A 480 -10.17 15.67 -2.89
C PHE A 480 -8.85 15.26 -2.27
N LYS A 481 -7.73 15.76 -2.80
CA LYS A 481 -6.39 15.44 -2.30
C LYS A 481 -5.48 16.65 -2.30
N LYS A 482 -4.39 16.54 -1.53
CA LYS A 482 -3.20 17.36 -1.74
C LYS A 482 -2.34 16.74 -2.84
N HIS A 483 -1.66 17.59 -3.61
CA HIS A 483 -0.72 17.18 -4.66
C HIS A 483 0.53 18.05 -4.58
N TYR A 484 1.70 17.43 -4.62
CA TYR A 484 2.95 18.17 -4.75
C TYR A 484 3.31 18.35 -6.22
N ASN A 485 3.41 19.59 -6.65
CA ASN A 485 3.82 19.95 -7.99
C ASN A 485 5.34 20.17 -8.03
N PRO A 486 6.12 19.26 -8.64
CA PRO A 486 7.58 19.36 -8.65
C PRO A 486 8.11 20.51 -9.52
N VAL A 487 7.28 21.13 -10.36
CA VAL A 487 7.69 22.23 -11.25
C VAL A 487 7.77 23.54 -10.47
N CYS A 488 6.78 23.83 -9.62
CA CYS A 488 6.76 25.03 -8.78
C CYS A 488 7.28 24.79 -7.36
N GLY A 489 7.37 23.54 -6.91
CA GLY A 489 7.76 23.21 -5.54
C GLY A 489 6.65 23.46 -4.52
N GLU A 490 5.40 23.55 -4.95
CA GLU A 490 4.26 23.88 -4.08
C GLU A 490 3.31 22.69 -3.88
N ILE A 491 2.58 22.73 -2.77
CA ILE A 491 1.49 21.79 -2.48
C ILE A 491 0.16 22.43 -2.91
N GLU A 492 -0.49 21.82 -3.87
CA GLU A 492 -1.76 22.24 -4.43
C GLU A 492 -2.91 21.36 -3.90
N SER A 493 -4.14 21.85 -4.02
CA SER A 493 -5.34 21.05 -3.72
C SER A 493 -6.03 20.69 -5.03
N GLU A 494 -6.29 19.41 -5.22
CA GLU A 494 -6.89 18.87 -6.44
C GLU A 494 -8.18 18.12 -6.15
N ALA A 495 -9.10 18.15 -7.11
CA ALA A 495 -10.28 17.31 -7.13
C ALA A 495 -10.29 16.46 -8.40
N PHE A 496 -10.80 15.23 -8.31
CA PHE A 496 -10.93 14.34 -9.45
C PHE A 496 -12.09 13.38 -9.30
N VAL A 497 -12.63 12.92 -10.43
CA VAL A 497 -13.60 11.82 -10.44
C VAL A 497 -12.84 10.50 -10.28
N GLN A 498 -13.20 9.70 -9.27
CA GLN A 498 -12.66 8.36 -9.12
C GLN A 498 -13.13 7.48 -10.29
N SER A 499 -12.21 7.20 -11.20
CA SER A 499 -12.40 6.39 -12.40
C SER A 499 -11.18 5.49 -12.59
N LYS A 500 -11.20 4.58 -13.58
CA LYS A 500 -10.02 3.77 -13.91
C LYS A 500 -8.80 4.65 -14.21
N VAL A 501 -9.02 5.81 -14.82
CA VAL A 501 -8.03 6.88 -14.94
C VAL A 501 -8.60 8.11 -14.25
N PRO A 502 -7.97 8.61 -13.17
CA PRO A 502 -8.42 9.83 -12.50
C PRO A 502 -8.62 10.98 -13.50
N VAL A 503 -9.80 11.58 -13.51
CA VAL A 503 -10.11 12.73 -14.37
C VAL A 503 -10.16 13.97 -13.48
N PRO A 504 -9.27 14.96 -13.67
CA PRO A 504 -9.28 16.17 -12.85
C PRO A 504 -10.58 16.94 -13.05
N VAL A 505 -11.05 17.56 -11.98
CA VAL A 505 -12.23 18.42 -11.95
C VAL A 505 -11.83 19.72 -11.27
N ASP A 506 -12.40 20.82 -11.75
CA ASP A 506 -12.22 22.10 -11.09
C ASP A 506 -12.69 22.05 -9.62
N MET A 507 -11.92 22.63 -8.71
CA MET A 507 -12.18 22.52 -7.27
C MET A 507 -13.57 23.05 -6.88
N GLU A 508 -13.96 24.21 -7.41
CA GLU A 508 -15.27 24.81 -7.10
C GLU A 508 -16.41 23.95 -7.67
N GLN A 509 -16.24 23.42 -8.88
CA GLN A 509 -17.19 22.49 -9.49
C GLN A 509 -17.32 21.19 -8.69
N ALA A 510 -16.21 20.62 -8.23
CA ALA A 510 -16.23 19.39 -7.43
C ALA A 510 -16.90 19.61 -6.06
N ILE A 511 -16.64 20.73 -5.40
CA ILE A 511 -17.33 21.13 -4.16
C ILE A 511 -18.83 21.28 -4.42
N ALA A 512 -19.21 21.97 -5.50
CA ALA A 512 -20.61 22.16 -5.88
C ALA A 512 -21.33 20.82 -6.06
N MET A 513 -20.75 19.92 -6.87
CA MET A 513 -21.29 18.59 -7.14
C MET A 513 -21.44 17.76 -5.86
N THR A 514 -20.47 17.85 -4.95
CA THR A 514 -20.50 17.11 -3.66
C THR A 514 -21.60 17.65 -2.74
N LEU A 515 -21.71 18.96 -2.58
CA LEU A 515 -22.70 19.56 -1.69
C LEU A 515 -24.13 19.41 -2.23
N LEU A 516 -24.32 19.45 -3.55
CA LEU A 516 -25.64 19.27 -4.19
C LEU A 516 -26.25 17.87 -3.96
N GLU A 517 -25.50 16.89 -3.45
CA GLU A 517 -26.05 15.58 -3.07
C GLU A 517 -26.99 15.67 -1.86
N GLU A 518 -26.72 16.60 -0.93
CA GLU A 518 -27.43 16.70 0.36
C GLU A 518 -28.00 18.12 0.62
N HIS A 519 -27.68 19.11 -0.21
CA HIS A 519 -28.06 20.51 -0.02
C HIS A 519 -28.76 21.11 -1.23
N THR A 520 -29.56 22.16 -0.99
CA THR A 520 -30.24 22.90 -2.06
C THR A 520 -29.26 23.76 -2.86
N PRO A 521 -29.55 24.07 -4.14
CA PRO A 521 -28.68 24.93 -4.94
C PRO A 521 -28.41 26.31 -4.32
N MET A 522 -29.36 26.87 -3.55
CA MET A 522 -29.18 28.16 -2.88
C MET A 522 -28.20 28.08 -1.70
N GLU A 523 -28.22 27.00 -0.93
CA GLU A 523 -27.25 26.74 0.14
C GLU A 523 -25.85 26.56 -0.45
N VAL A 524 -25.74 25.74 -1.50
CA VAL A 524 -24.47 25.51 -2.21
C VAL A 524 -23.92 26.82 -2.79
N LYS A 525 -24.76 27.62 -3.44
CA LYS A 525 -24.39 28.95 -3.95
C LYS A 525 -23.84 29.86 -2.85
N THR A 526 -24.49 29.88 -1.69
CA THR A 526 -24.06 30.68 -0.53
C THR A 526 -22.68 30.27 -0.05
N VAL A 527 -22.42 28.96 0.06
CA VAL A 527 -21.10 28.42 0.43
C VAL A 527 -20.06 28.78 -0.63
N LEU A 528 -20.34 28.54 -1.90
CA LEU A 528 -19.40 28.83 -3.00
C LEU A 528 -19.05 30.32 -3.10
N HIS A 529 -20.01 31.23 -2.91
CA HIS A 529 -19.74 32.68 -2.86
C HIS A 529 -18.81 33.07 -1.70
N SER A 530 -18.80 32.31 -0.60
CA SER A 530 -17.94 32.59 0.55
C SER A 530 -16.48 32.16 0.35
N ILE A 531 -16.24 31.16 -0.51
CA ILE A 531 -14.90 30.61 -0.78
C ILE A 531 -14.32 31.06 -2.12
N SER A 532 -15.17 31.36 -3.11
CA SER A 532 -14.75 31.81 -4.43
C SER A 532 -14.46 33.30 -4.44
N LYS A 533 -13.42 33.69 -5.17
CA LYS A 533 -13.08 35.10 -5.39
C LYS A 533 -13.85 35.72 -6.57
N GLU A 534 -14.58 34.91 -7.34
CA GLU A 534 -15.22 35.30 -8.60
C GLU A 534 -16.71 34.88 -8.61
N PRO A 535 -17.64 35.75 -8.18
CA PRO A 535 -19.07 35.40 -8.08
C PRO A 535 -19.70 34.94 -9.39
N GLU A 536 -19.32 35.54 -10.52
CA GLU A 536 -19.82 35.17 -11.86
C GLU A 536 -19.48 33.72 -12.24
N ARG A 537 -18.33 33.22 -11.75
CA ARG A 537 -17.89 31.85 -11.99
C ARG A 537 -18.78 30.85 -11.25
N VAL A 538 -19.23 31.19 -10.04
CA VAL A 538 -20.15 30.34 -9.26
C VAL A 538 -21.49 30.17 -9.97
N GLU A 539 -22.06 31.25 -10.52
CA GLU A 539 -23.32 31.19 -11.28
C GLU A 539 -23.18 30.22 -12.46
N LYS A 540 -22.10 30.36 -13.24
CA LYS A 540 -21.83 29.50 -14.39
C LYS A 540 -21.65 28.04 -14.00
N ILE A 541 -21.01 27.75 -12.87
CA ILE A 541 -20.83 26.38 -12.37
C ILE A 541 -22.20 25.76 -12.05
N LEU A 542 -23.06 26.48 -11.32
CA LEU A 542 -24.37 25.97 -10.92
C LEU A 542 -25.33 25.83 -12.12
N GLU A 543 -25.31 26.77 -13.07
CA GLU A 543 -26.07 26.68 -14.32
C GLU A 543 -25.69 25.46 -15.17
N ASN A 544 -24.42 25.03 -15.14
CA ASN A 544 -23.98 23.84 -15.89
C ASN A 544 -24.34 22.51 -15.19
N LEU A 545 -24.60 22.53 -13.89
CA LEU A 545 -24.83 21.33 -13.07
C LEU A 545 -26.32 21.01 -12.87
N LEU A 546 -27.19 22.01 -12.97
CA LEU A 546 -28.66 21.91 -12.85
C LEU A 546 -29.32 21.72 -14.21
#